data_AF-A0A820NMU3-F1
#
_entry.id   AF-A0A820NMU3-F1
#
_cell.length_a   1.000
_cell.length_b   1.000
_cell.length_c   1.000
_cell.angle_alpha   90.00
_cell.angle_beta   90.00
_cell.angle_gamma   90.00
#
_symmetry.space_group_name_H-M   'P 1'
#
loop_
_entity.id
_entity.type
_entity.pdbx_description
1 polymer ?
#
loop_
_entity_poly.entity_id
_entity_poly.type
_entity_poly.pdbx_seq_one_letter_code
_entity_poly.pdbx_strand_id
1 'polypeptide(L)' 'MHTVFRISEVQKIDTQSLLYQVDLKLTSDDDQQLRQLTGHIREESSGNTGWHRM' A
#
# COMPACT_ATOMS: atom_id res chain seq x y z
N MET A 1 -3.14 -6.45 -14.67
CA MET A 1 -2.96 -5.06 -14.20
C MET A 1 -3.45 -5.00 -12.78
N HIS A 2 -2.58 -4.67 -11.82
CA HIS A 2 -2.98 -4.48 -10.43
C HIS A 2 -2.94 -2.99 -10.15
N THR A 3 -4.11 -2.40 -9.88
CA THR A 3 -4.19 -0.99 -9.53
C THR A 3 -3.87 -0.84 -8.05
N VAL A 4 -2.78 -0.15 -7.75
CA VAL A 4 -2.40 0.16 -6.38
C VAL A 4 -2.88 1.56 -6.04
N PHE A 5 -3.43 1.72 -4.84
CA PHE A 5 -3.81 3.02 -4.28
C PHE A 5 -2.95 3.31 -3.06
N ARG A 6 -2.41 4.53 -3.01
CA ARG A 6 -1.68 5.03 -1.85
C ARG A 6 -2.60 5.91 -1.01
N ILE A 7 -2.67 5.62 0.28
CA ILE A 7 -3.34 6.50 1.24
C ILE A 7 -2.51 7.78 1.37
N SER A 8 -3.12 8.91 1.03
CA SER A 8 -2.48 10.23 1.15
C SER A 8 -2.79 10.86 2.48
N GLU A 9 -4.06 10.83 2.88
CA GLU A 9 -4.54 11.48 4.08
C GLU A 9 -5.67 10.67 4.70
N VAL A 10 -5.72 10.67 6.03
CA VAL A 10 -6.81 10.11 6.82
C VAL A 10 -7.25 11.17 7.78
N GLN A 11 -8.49 11.62 7.67
CA GLN A 11 -9.06 12.65 8.53
C GLN A 11 -10.41 12.21 9.06
N LYS A 12 -10.73 12.65 10.29
CA LYS A 12 -12.07 12.46 10.84
C LYS A 12 -13.04 13.38 10.14
N ILE A 13 -14.20 12.84 9.74
CA ILE A 13 -15.25 13.64 9.09
C ILE A 13 -15.93 14.55 10.12
N ASP A 14 -16.08 14.06 11.35
CA ASP A 14 -16.55 14.83 12.49
C ASP A 14 -15.94 14.29 13.78
N THR A 15 -15.75 15.17 14.76
CA THR A 15 -15.13 14.93 16.06
C THR A 15 -15.94 13.95 16.92
N GLN A 16 -17.26 13.89 16.73
CA GLN A 16 -18.16 13.00 17.47
C GLN A 16 -18.47 11.71 16.69
N SER A 17 -18.14 11.65 15.41
CA SER A 17 -18.35 10.48 14.57
C SER A 17 -17.14 9.52 14.61
N LEU A 18 -17.40 8.23 14.43
CA LEU A 18 -16.36 7.22 14.19
C LEU A 18 -15.99 7.11 12.70
N LEU A 19 -16.44 8.07 11.89
CA LEU A 19 -16.25 8.05 10.45
C LEU A 19 -14.99 8.81 10.06
N TYR A 20 -14.18 8.15 9.25
CA TYR A 20 -12.94 8.70 8.71
C TYR A 20 -13.07 8.81 7.20
N GLN A 21 -12.70 9.96 6.67
CA GLN A 21 -12.44 10.13 5.26
C GLN A 21 -10.99 9.76 4.99
N VAL A 22 -10.80 8.92 3.97
CA VAL A 22 -9.49 8.47 3.52
C VAL A 22 -9.32 8.89 2.08
N ASP A 23 -8.36 9.76 1.82
CA ASP A 23 -8.05 10.21 0.47
C ASP A 23 -7.02 9.28 -0.15
N LEU A 24 -7.45 8.57 -1.20
CA LEU A 24 -6.63 7.62 -1.95
C LEU A 24 -6.12 8.28 -3.23
N LYS A 25 -4.82 8.13 -3.48
CA LYS A 25 -4.23 8.47 -4.78
C LYS A 25 -3.98 7.21 -5.57
N LEU A 26 -4.40 7.24 -6.83
CA LEU A 26 -4.08 6.21 -7.80
C LEU A 26 -2.57 6.24 -8.04
N THR A 27 -1.90 5.15 -7.67
CA THR A 27 -0.49 4.98 -7.94
C THR A 27 -0.34 4.37 -9.34
N SER A 28 0.36 5.07 -10.24
CA SER A 28 0.67 4.53 -11.57
C SER A 28 1.66 3.36 -11.44
N ASP A 29 1.68 2.45 -12.43
CA ASP A 29 2.64 1.33 -12.52
C ASP A 29 4.12 1.81 -12.55
N ASP A 30 4.34 3.12 -12.69
CA ASP A 30 5.63 3.79 -12.71
C ASP A 30 5.99 4.49 -11.39
N ASP A 31 5.25 4.25 -10.30
CA ASP A 31 5.66 4.73 -8.98
C ASP A 31 6.91 3.96 -8.52
N GLN A 32 8.04 4.65 -8.63
CA GLN A 32 9.36 4.13 -8.29
C GLN A 32 9.43 3.65 -6.83
N GLN A 33 8.72 4.31 -5.90
CA GLN A 33 8.71 3.91 -4.50
C GLN A 33 7.95 2.60 -4.31
N LEU A 34 6.81 2.44 -5.01
CA LEU A 34 6.03 1.20 -5.00
C LEU A 34 6.80 0.03 -5.61
N ARG A 35 7.51 0.27 -6.72
CA ARG A 35 8.37 -0.73 -7.35
C ARG A 35 9.51 -1.16 -6.44
N GLN A 36 10.18 -0.21 -5.80
CA GLN A 36 11.27 -0.49 -4.86
C GLN A 36 10.77 -1.26 -3.63
N LEU A 37 9.65 -0.85 -3.04
CA LEU A 37 9.05 -1.54 -1.90
C LEU A 37 8.62 -2.98 -2.27
N THR A 38 7.98 -3.15 -3.43
CA THR A 38 7.55 -4.47 -3.89
C THR A 38 8.74 -5.37 -4.21
N GLY A 39 9.81 -4.81 -4.80
CA GLY A 39 11.08 -5.50 -5.02
C GLY A 39 11.70 -5.97 -3.70
N HIS A 40 11.79 -5.07 -2.72
CA HIS A 40 12.36 -5.39 -1.41
C HIS A 40 11.54 -6.44 -0.65
N ILE A 41 10.21 -6.33 -0.63
CA ILE A 41 9.32 -7.34 -0.04
C ILE A 41 9.50 -8.69 -0.75
N ARG A 42 9.62 -8.70 -2.08
CA ARG A 42 9.85 -9.92 -2.85
C ARG A 42 11.20 -10.56 -2.52
N GLU A 43 12.26 -9.76 -2.42
CA GLU A 43 13.60 -10.24 -2.06
C GLU A 43 13.60 -10.85 -0.65
N GLU A 44 13.09 -10.13 0.35
CA GLU A 44 12.98 -10.62 1.74
C GLU A 44 12.08 -11.87 1.84
N SER A 45 11.00 -11.92 1.08
CA SER A 45 10.07 -13.08 1.07
C SER A 45 10.60 -14.27 0.28
N SER A 46 11.60 -14.07 -0.59
CA SER A 46 12.18 -15.11 -1.46
C SER A 46 13.24 -15.99 -0.78
N GLY A 47 13.63 -15.67 0.47
CA GLY A 47 14.54 -16.48 1.27
C GLY A 47 13.93 -17.82 1.72
N ASN A 48 14.80 -18.80 2.02
CA ASN A 48 14.47 -20.20 2.39
C ASN A 48 13.56 -20.34 3.65
N THR A 49 13.19 -19.24 4.30
CA THR A 49 12.21 -19.16 5.39
C THR A 49 10.83 -18.70 4.89
N GLY A 50 10.36 -19.28 3.78
CA GLY A 50 9.02 -19.86 3.74
C GLY A 50 7.81 -19.03 4.17
N TRP A 51 7.75 -17.71 3.91
CA TRP A 51 6.44 -17.01 3.83
C TRP A 51 5.75 -17.28 2.47
N HIS A 52 6.21 -18.31 1.76
CA HIS A 52 5.70 -18.80 0.48
C HIS A 52 4.37 -19.56 0.63
N ARG A 53 3.26 -18.85 0.86
CA ARG A 53 1.95 -19.15 0.25
C ARG A 53 1.13 -17.86 0.17
N MET A 54 1.17 -17.21 -0.99
CA MET A 54 -0.03 -16.58 -1.56
C MET A 54 -0.44 -17.42 -2.76
#